data_AF-A0A5B0BPJ8-F1
#
_entry.id   AF-A0A5B0BPJ8-F1
#
_cell.length_a   1.000
_cell.length_b   1.000
_cell.length_c   1.000
_cell.angle_alpha   90.00
_cell.angle_beta   90.00
_cell.angle_gamma   90.00
#
_symmetry.space_group_name_H-M   'P 1'
#
loop_
_entity.id
_entity.type
_entity.pdbx_description
1 polymer ?
#
loop_
_entity_poly.entity_id
_entity_poly.type
_entity_poly.pdbx_seq_one_letter_code
_entity_poly.pdbx_strand_id
1 'polypeptide(L)' 'MKGSCVSAQELEALHDAASYLSAILEASSGDAANLIAAKAGLRSIIEKAQKSSRSTTRRTTLKAALRAAQNS' A
#
# COMPACT_ATOMS: atom_id res chain seq x y z
N MET A 1 4.71 19.22 3.04
CA MET A 1 3.77 18.29 2.39
C MET A 1 3.46 17.15 3.35
N LYS A 2 2.24 17.09 3.91
CA LYS A 2 1.78 15.93 4.69
C LYS A 2 1.62 14.77 3.72
N GLY A 3 2.63 13.91 3.62
CA GLY A 3 2.49 12.63 2.94
C GLY A 3 1.47 11.83 3.72
N SER A 4 0.24 11.72 3.21
CA SER A 4 -0.80 10.91 3.83
C SER A 4 -0.27 9.49 3.97
N CYS A 5 0.02 9.07 5.20
CA CYS A 5 0.42 7.71 5.49
C CYS A 5 -0.85 6.88 5.58
N VAL A 6 -1.02 5.93 4.67
CA VAL A 6 -2.06 4.91 4.75
C VAL A 6 -1.81 4.12 6.04
N SER A 7 -2.79 4.11 6.93
CA SER A 7 -2.80 3.32 8.16
C SER A 7 -2.83 1.82 7.86
N ALA A 8 -2.55 0.98 8.86
CA ALA A 8 -2.62 -0.47 8.71
C ALA A 8 -4.04 -0.93 8.32
N GLN A 9 -5.07 -0.32 8.91
CA GLN A 9 -6.48 -0.62 8.62
C GLN A 9 -6.86 -0.23 7.19
N GLU A 10 -6.41 0.94 6.71
CA GLU A 10 -6.64 1.32 5.32
C GLU A 10 -5.89 0.40 4.33
N LEU A 11 -4.71 -0.10 4.70
CA LEU A 11 -3.98 -1.07 3.87
C LEU A 11 -4.68 -2.42 3.80
N GLU A 12 -5.24 -2.89 4.92
CA GLU A 12 -6.06 -4.10 5.00
C GLU A 12 -7.32 -3.97 4.13
N ALA A 13 -8.05 -2.85 4.25
CA ALA A 13 -9.22 -2.57 3.41
C ALA A 13 -8.88 -2.54 1.90
N LEU A 14 -7.70 -2.04 1.53
CA LEU A 14 -7.22 -2.09 0.13
C LEU A 14 -6.95 -3.53 -0.33
N HIS A 15 -6.40 -4.38 0.53
CA HIS A 15 -6.21 -5.80 0.23
C HIS A 15 -7.54 -6.52 0.06
N ASP A 16 -8.52 -6.26 0.91
CA ASP A 16 -9.87 -6.84 0.80
C ASP A 16 -10.55 -6.41 -0.50
N ALA A 17 -10.48 -5.13 -0.85
CA ALA A 17 -11.03 -4.63 -2.12
C ALA A 17 -10.38 -5.32 -3.34
N ALA A 18 -9.09 -5.63 -3.30
CA ALA A 18 -8.40 -6.36 -4.36
C ALA A 18 -8.85 -7.83 -4.45
N SER A 19 -9.13 -8.46 -3.29
CA SER A 19 -9.70 -9.80 -3.22
C SER A 19 -11.11 -9.84 -3.79
N TYR A 20 -11.99 -8.90 -3.42
CA TYR A 20 -13.35 -8.80 -3.98
C TYR A 20 -13.33 -8.56 -5.49
N LEU A 21 -12.49 -7.65 -5.99
CA LEU A 21 -12.33 -7.44 -7.44
C LEU A 21 -11.87 -8.71 -8.16
N SER A 22 -11.04 -9.54 -7.52
CA SER A 22 -10.62 -10.82 -8.09
C SER A 22 -11.78 -11.81 -8.18
N ALA A 23 -12.57 -11.94 -7.12
CA ALA A 23 -13.76 -12.78 -7.10
C ALA A 23 -14.79 -12.36 -8.16
N ILE A 24 -15.01 -11.05 -8.34
CA ILE A 24 -15.93 -10.54 -9.37
C ILE A 24 -15.38 -10.83 -10.78
N LEU A 25 -14.07 -10.70 -10.99
CA LEU A 25 -13.44 -11.05 -12.26
C LEU A 25 -13.59 -12.53 -12.60
N GLU A 26 -13.42 -13.42 -11.62
CA GLU A 26 -13.59 -14.86 -11.78
C GLU A 26 -15.04 -15.25 -12.07
N ALA A 27 -16.00 -14.53 -11.50
CA ALA A 27 -17.43 -14.74 -11.75
C ALA A 27 -17.96 -14.06 -13.03
N SER A 28 -17.19 -13.16 -13.64
CA SER A 28 -17.61 -12.41 -14.82
C SER A 28 -17.47 -13.26 -16.09
N SER A 29 -18.55 -13.37 -16.86
CA SER A 29 -18.58 -14.07 -18.15
C SER A 29 -18.57 -13.12 -19.35
N GLY A 30 -18.22 -11.85 -19.16
CA GLY A 30 -18.28 -10.79 -20.18
C GLY A 30 -17.02 -9.92 -20.26
N ASP A 31 -17.12 -8.79 -20.96
CA ASP A 31 -16.02 -7.83 -21.04
C ASP A 31 -15.71 -7.25 -19.65
N ALA A 32 -14.54 -7.65 -19.14
CA ALA A 32 -14.05 -7.29 -17.81
C ALA A 32 -12.86 -6.33 -17.85
N ALA A 33 -12.58 -5.69 -19.00
CA ALA A 33 -11.43 -4.81 -19.18
C ALA A 33 -11.33 -3.72 -18.09
N ASN A 34 -12.46 -3.09 -17.74
CA ASN A 34 -12.52 -2.07 -16.69
C ASN A 34 -12.22 -2.63 -15.29
N LEU A 35 -12.66 -3.86 -14.98
CA LEU A 35 -12.35 -4.51 -13.70
C LEU A 35 -10.88 -4.93 -13.61
N ILE A 36 -10.30 -5.40 -14.72
CA ILE A 36 -8.86 -5.72 -14.81
C ILE A 36 -8.04 -4.46 -14.58
N ALA A 37 -8.40 -3.35 -15.24
CA ALA A 37 -7.74 -2.06 -15.06
C ALA A 37 -7.87 -1.55 -13.61
N ALA A 38 -9.06 -1.69 -13.00
CA ALA A 38 -9.29 -1.32 -11.61
C ALA A 38 -8.42 -2.16 -10.64
N LYS A 39 -8.36 -3.48 -10.82
CA LYS A 39 -7.50 -4.38 -10.03
C LYS A 39 -6.02 -4.02 -10.17
N ALA A 40 -5.54 -3.72 -11.38
CA ALA A 40 -4.17 -3.30 -11.63
C ALA A 40 -3.86 -1.95 -10.94
N GLY A 41 -4.76 -0.97 -11.05
CA GLY A 41 -4.64 0.32 -10.39
C GLY A 41 -4.55 0.19 -8.86
N LEU A 42 -5.42 -0.63 -8.28
CA LEU A 42 -5.45 -0.90 -6.84
C LEU A 42 -4.16 -1.54 -6.34
N ARG A 43 -3.62 -2.52 -7.09
CA ARG A 43 -2.33 -3.14 -6.75
C ARG A 43 -1.18 -2.14 -6.75
N SER A 44 -1.14 -1.22 -7.73
CA SER A 44 -0.16 -0.12 -7.76
C SER A 44 -0.29 0.82 -6.55
N ILE A 45 -1.51 1.10 -6.07
CA ILE A 45 -1.73 1.91 -4.87
C ILE A 45 -1.17 1.20 -3.63
N ILE A 46 -1.45 -0.11 -3.47
CA ILE A 46 -0.93 -0.93 -2.36
C ILE A 46 0.60 -0.92 -2.36
N GLU A 47 1.23 -1.13 -3.52
CA GLU A 47 2.69 -1.11 -3.65
C GLU A 47 3.30 0.25 -3.27
N LYS A 48 2.67 1.36 -3.70
CA LYS A 48 3.10 2.71 -3.32
C LYS A 48 2.94 2.96 -1.82
N ALA A 49 1.84 2.51 -1.22
CA ALA A 49 1.60 2.63 0.22
C ALA A 49 2.66 1.86 1.04
N GLN A 50 2.95 0.61 0.65
CA GLN A 50 3.98 -0.20 1.29
C GLN A 50 5.39 0.41 1.13
N LYS A 51 5.74 0.89 -0.06
CA LYS A 51 7.02 1.57 -0.31
C LYS A 51 7.17 2.84 0.52
N SER A 52 6.11 3.63 0.62
CA SER A 52 6.08 4.85 1.44
C SER A 52 6.33 4.52 2.92
N SER A 53 5.61 3.53 3.44
CA SER A 53 5.76 3.02 4.82
C SER A 53 7.20 2.58 5.11
N ARG A 54 7.78 1.73 4.26
CA ARG A 54 9.18 1.28 4.39
C ARG A 54 10.18 2.44 4.41
N SER A 55 9.98 3.46 3.57
CA SER A 55 10.86 4.63 3.54
C SER A 55 10.79 5.45 4.84
N THR A 56 9.61 5.54 5.42
CA THR A 56 9.37 6.26 6.68
C THR A 56 10.02 5.51 7.84
N THR A 57 9.81 4.20 7.93
CA THR A 57 10.49 3.34 8.91
C THR A 57 12.01 3.43 8.81
N ARG A 58 12.57 3.41 7.59
CA ARG A 58 14.03 3.56 7.42
C ARG A 58 14.53 4.91 7.92
N ARG A 59 13.81 6.01 7.64
CA ARG A 59 14.15 7.35 8.13
C ARG A 59 14.07 7.45 9.66
N THR A 60 13.08 6.82 10.30
CA THR A 60 12.95 6.83 11.76
C THR A 60 14.07 6.03 12.42
N THR A 61 14.41 4.85 11.90
CA THR A 61 15.54 4.04 12.39
C THR A 61 16.86 4.77 12.28
N LEU A 62 17.15 5.40 11.14
CA LEU A 62 18.38 6.18 10.95
C LEU A 62 18.46 7.37 11.93
N LYS A 63 17.35 8.08 12.15
CA LYS A 63 17.30 9.16 13.14
C LYS A 63 17.50 8.67 14.58
N ALA A 64 17.02 7.48 14.92
CA ALA A 64 17.23 6.88 16.23
C ALA A 64 18.70 6.49 16.42
N ALA A 65 19.31 5.85 15.43
CA ALA A 65 20.73 5.49 15.44
C ALA A 65 21.63 6.73 15.54
N LEU A 66 21.32 7.79 14.78
CA LEU A 66 22.07 9.06 14.86
C LEU A 66 22.00 9.68 16.25
N ARG A 67 20.83 9.69 16.91
CA ARG A 67 20.70 10.20 18.27
C ARG A 67 21.47 9.36 19.29
N ALA A 68 21.44 8.03 19.15
CA ALA A 68 22.22 7.15 20.01
C ALA A 68 23.72 7.47 19.90
N ALA A 69 24.23 7.65 18.69
CA ALA A 69 25.62 8.01 18.44
C ALA A 69 26.01 9.41 18.94
N GLN A 70 25.08 10.38 18.93
CA GLN A 70 25.31 11.73 19.46
C GLN A 70 25.32 11.80 20.99
N ASN A 71 24.70 10.83 21.65
CA ASN A 71 24.64 10.73 23.11
C ASN A 71 25.67 9.74 23.68
N SER A 72 26.58 9.25 22.84
CA SER A 72 27.74 8.41 23.18
C SER A 72 29.00 9.26 23.19
#